data_AF-A0A5C7V263-F1
#
_entry.id   AF-A0A5C7V263-F1
#
_cell.length_a   1.000
_cell.length_b   1.000
_cell.length_c   1.000
_cell.angle_alpha   90.00
_cell.angle_beta   90.00
_cell.angle_gamma   90.00
#
_symmetry.space_group_name_H-M   'P 1'
#
loop_
_entity.id
_entity.type
_entity.pdbx_description
1 polymer ?
#
loop_
_entity_poly.entity_id
_entity_poly.type
_entity_poly.pdbx_seq_one_letter_code
_entity_poly.pdbx_strand_id
1 'polypeptide(L)'
;MQRHVYSNIESLSQAFADFAASTLQQALSRKSNASLVLPGGNTPRHYLPALAQRQLPWERITVTLTDERWVNATDEQSNERLVKQYLLDYLPAHTTFIGLKTRHHSPDDAIGEIHQRMDRLPLPVSLTVLGLGEDGHIASLFPGMDPKRLTVRHCIAVEPPIAASRRISLSLSMLAESEHIALVIAGENKRRLLDRLSSNPDPNLPVTWLLQSSQSPITVFETSM
;
A
#
# COMPACT_ATOMS: atom_id res chain seq x y z
N MET A 1 13.89 -3.32 -10.15
CA MET A 1 12.62 -4.03 -9.94
C MET A 1 12.83 -5.51 -10.20
N GLN A 2 12.50 -6.37 -9.24
CA GLN A 2 12.59 -7.83 -9.36
C GLN A 2 11.17 -8.40 -9.48
N ARG A 3 10.93 -9.31 -10.44
CA ARG A 3 9.59 -9.86 -10.70
C ARG A 3 9.53 -11.35 -10.43
N HIS A 4 8.45 -11.77 -9.77
CA HIS A 4 8.15 -13.16 -9.45
C HIS A 4 6.77 -13.50 -9.98
N VAL A 5 6.74 -14.46 -10.91
CA VAL A 5 5.50 -14.92 -11.57
C VAL A 5 5.04 -16.22 -10.96
N TYR A 6 3.77 -16.30 -10.60
CA TYR A 6 3.14 -17.45 -9.96
C TYR A 6 1.99 -17.98 -10.81
N SER A 7 1.72 -19.28 -10.74
CA SER A 7 0.69 -19.92 -11.56
C SER A 7 -0.74 -19.54 -11.15
N ASN A 8 -0.94 -19.18 -9.87
CA ASN A 8 -2.26 -18.85 -9.32
C ASN A 8 -2.14 -17.91 -8.11
N ILE A 9 -3.29 -17.41 -7.66
CA ILE A 9 -3.37 -16.43 -6.56
C ILE A 9 -2.95 -17.04 -5.22
N GLU A 10 -3.14 -18.35 -5.03
CA GLU A 10 -2.80 -19.06 -3.79
C GLU A 10 -1.29 -19.15 -3.60
N SER A 11 -0.54 -19.58 -4.63
CA SER A 11 0.92 -19.66 -4.60
C SER A 11 1.56 -18.27 -4.50
N LEU A 12 1.00 -17.27 -5.19
CA LEU A 12 1.37 -15.87 -5.04
C LEU A 12 1.17 -15.40 -3.60
N SER A 13 0.03 -15.72 -2.98
CA SER A 13 -0.33 -15.29 -1.64
C SER A 13 0.62 -15.86 -0.58
N GLN A 14 0.97 -17.13 -0.68
CA GLN A 14 1.94 -17.75 0.24
C GLN A 14 3.33 -17.15 0.07
N ALA A 15 3.81 -16.99 -1.17
CA ALA A 15 5.13 -16.43 -1.42
C ALA A 15 5.24 -14.95 -1.00
N PHE A 16 4.19 -14.16 -1.23
CA PHE A 16 4.11 -12.79 -0.72
C PHE A 16 4.13 -12.77 0.81
N ALA A 17 3.36 -13.63 1.49
CA ALA A 17 3.33 -13.69 2.94
C ALA A 17 4.71 -14.02 3.53
N ASP A 18 5.44 -14.97 2.94
CA ASP A 18 6.81 -15.33 3.34
C ASP A 18 7.78 -14.17 3.12
N PHE A 19 7.70 -13.50 1.97
CA PHE A 19 8.50 -12.32 1.68
C PHE A 19 8.24 -11.18 2.68
N ALA A 20 6.96 -10.87 2.93
CA ALA A 20 6.57 -9.81 3.84
C ALA A 20 7.04 -10.11 5.26
N ALA A 21 6.86 -11.35 5.74
CA ALA A 21 7.32 -11.76 7.04
C ALA A 21 8.85 -11.64 7.19
N SER A 22 9.61 -12.15 6.23
CA SER A 22 11.07 -12.03 6.21
C SER A 22 11.52 -10.56 6.20
N THR A 23 10.90 -9.73 5.37
CA THR A 23 11.21 -8.30 5.26
C THR A 23 10.96 -7.56 6.58
N LEU A 24 9.82 -7.82 7.23
CA LEU A 24 9.48 -7.22 8.52
C LEU A 24 10.41 -7.69 9.64
N GLN A 25 10.76 -8.99 9.68
CA GLN A 25 11.73 -9.52 10.64
C GLN A 25 13.12 -8.89 10.46
N GLN A 26 13.58 -8.69 9.22
CA GLN A 26 14.84 -8.01 8.92
C GLN A 26 14.82 -6.52 9.28
N ALA A 27 13.67 -5.85 9.20
CA ALA A 27 13.52 -4.50 9.72
C ALA A 27 13.62 -4.48 11.25
N LEU A 28 12.93 -5.42 11.93
CA LEU A 28 12.89 -5.53 13.38
C LEU A 28 14.18 -6.04 14.03
N SER A 29 15.10 -6.62 13.26
CA SER A 29 16.45 -6.94 13.76
C SER A 29 17.34 -5.69 13.85
N ARG A 30 17.00 -4.62 13.12
CA ARG A 30 17.75 -3.35 13.06
C ARG A 30 17.05 -2.21 13.81
N LYS A 31 15.74 -2.33 14.05
CA LYS A 31 14.89 -1.29 14.65
C LYS A 31 14.00 -1.85 15.75
N SER A 32 13.62 -1.00 16.70
CA SER A 32 12.69 -1.39 17.78
C SER A 32 11.30 -1.70 17.25
N ASN A 33 10.77 -0.89 16.32
CA ASN A 33 9.47 -1.08 15.67
C ASN A 33 9.59 -1.01 14.15
N ALA A 34 8.69 -1.70 13.46
CA ALA A 34 8.57 -1.68 12.00
C ALA A 34 7.19 -1.16 11.59
N SER A 35 7.07 -0.76 10.33
CA SER A 35 5.82 -0.29 9.73
C SER A 35 5.44 -1.10 8.49
N LEU A 36 4.16 -1.44 8.40
CA LEU A 36 3.56 -2.14 7.26
C LEU A 36 2.43 -1.28 6.68
N VAL A 37 2.58 -0.85 5.44
CA VAL A 37 1.59 -0.06 4.72
C VAL A 37 0.88 -0.96 3.70
N LEU A 38 -0.45 -1.05 3.78
CA LEU A 38 -1.24 -2.00 3.00
C LEU A 38 -2.24 -1.30 2.07
N PRO A 39 -2.49 -1.86 0.87
CA PRO A 39 -3.45 -1.30 -0.05
C PRO A 39 -4.86 -1.86 0.16
N GLY A 40 -5.83 -1.17 -0.42
CA GLY A 40 -7.16 -1.70 -0.63
C GLY A 40 -7.32 -2.55 -1.89
N GLY A 41 -8.58 -2.80 -2.27
CA GLY A 41 -8.95 -3.49 -3.52
C GLY A 41 -9.27 -4.98 -3.34
N ASN A 42 -9.30 -5.73 -4.43
CA ASN A 42 -9.72 -7.14 -4.38
C ASN A 42 -8.56 -8.09 -4.09
N THR A 43 -7.38 -7.83 -4.66
CA THR A 43 -6.19 -8.70 -4.53
C THR A 43 -5.74 -8.92 -3.06
N PRO A 44 -5.74 -7.92 -2.16
CA PRO A 44 -5.30 -8.13 -0.77
C PRO A 44 -6.13 -9.15 0.02
N ARG A 45 -7.40 -9.36 -0.35
CA ARG A 45 -8.28 -10.35 0.30
C ARG A 45 -7.72 -11.78 0.25
N HIS A 46 -6.85 -12.07 -0.71
CA HIS A 46 -6.25 -13.38 -0.89
C HIS A 46 -4.97 -13.57 -0.07
N TYR A 47 -4.10 -12.56 -0.03
CA TYR A 47 -2.78 -12.70 0.58
C TYR A 47 -2.69 -12.22 2.02
N LEU A 48 -3.57 -11.31 2.46
CA LEU A 48 -3.58 -10.84 3.84
C LEU A 48 -3.87 -11.96 4.85
N PRO A 49 -4.81 -12.90 4.60
CA PRO A 49 -5.01 -14.04 5.48
C PRO A 49 -3.78 -14.94 5.58
N ALA A 50 -3.04 -15.13 4.49
CA ALA A 50 -1.79 -15.90 4.49
C ALA A 50 -0.70 -15.19 5.31
N LEU A 51 -0.62 -13.86 5.24
CA LEU A 51 0.29 -13.06 6.06
C LEU A 51 -0.09 -13.13 7.55
N ALA A 52 -1.38 -13.10 7.89
CA ALA A 52 -1.85 -13.22 9.27
C ALA A 52 -1.41 -14.52 9.95
N GLN A 53 -1.20 -15.60 9.17
CA GLN A 53 -0.71 -16.88 9.66
C GLN A 53 0.80 -16.90 9.96
N ARG A 54 1.54 -15.86 9.60
CA ARG A 54 2.99 -15.80 9.86
C ARG A 54 3.28 -15.34 11.27
N GLN A 55 4.23 -16.02 11.92
CA GLN A 55 4.67 -15.70 13.27
C GLN A 55 5.57 -14.45 13.21
N LEU A 56 4.96 -13.31 13.50
CA LEU A 56 5.61 -12.01 13.58
C LEU A 56 5.32 -11.38 14.95
N PRO A 57 6.24 -10.57 15.49
CA PRO A 57 6.00 -9.80 16.70
C PRO A 57 5.11 -8.59 16.35
N TRP A 58 3.82 -8.85 16.12
CA TRP A 58 2.82 -7.87 15.68
C TRP A 58 2.69 -6.67 16.63
N GLU A 59 3.05 -6.83 17.90
CA GLU A 59 3.14 -5.75 18.88
C GLU A 59 4.21 -4.69 18.55
N ARG A 60 5.21 -5.06 17.75
CA ARG A 60 6.28 -4.19 17.28
C ARG A 60 6.04 -3.71 15.84
N ILE A 61 4.90 -4.05 15.24
CA ILE A 61 4.56 -3.69 13.85
C ILE A 61 3.36 -2.74 13.87
N THR A 62 3.56 -1.54 13.34
CA THR A 62 2.47 -0.59 13.11
C THR A 62 1.93 -0.76 11.70
N VAL A 63 0.64 -1.09 11.58
CA VAL A 63 -0.06 -1.24 10.30
C VAL A 63 -0.78 0.07 9.93
N THR A 64 -0.73 0.47 8.67
CA THR A 64 -1.52 1.58 8.13
C THR A 64 -1.90 1.30 6.66
N LEU A 65 -2.57 2.23 6.01
CA LEU A 65 -3.08 2.11 4.65
C LEU A 65 -2.28 2.95 3.66
N THR A 66 -2.15 2.51 2.41
CA THR A 66 -1.61 3.33 1.32
C THR A 66 -2.52 4.49 0.94
N ASP A 67 -3.82 4.27 1.07
CA ASP A 67 -4.89 5.20 0.75
C ASP A 67 -6.20 4.72 1.39
N GLU A 68 -7.19 5.61 1.47
CA GLU A 68 -8.53 5.30 1.95
C GLU A 68 -9.58 6.11 1.19
N ARG A 69 -10.76 5.51 1.06
CA ARG A 69 -11.98 6.06 0.50
C ARG A 69 -12.63 6.90 1.59
N TRP A 70 -13.07 8.12 1.27
CA TRP A 70 -13.73 8.99 2.23
C TRP A 70 -15.19 8.60 2.47
N VAL A 71 -15.38 7.37 2.97
CA VAL A 71 -16.66 6.73 3.27
C VAL A 71 -16.69 6.30 4.74
N ASN A 72 -17.82 5.79 5.22
CA ASN A 72 -17.90 5.25 6.58
C ASN A 72 -16.99 4.02 6.74
N ALA A 73 -16.43 3.82 7.93
CA ALA A 73 -15.52 2.70 8.20
C ALA A 73 -16.18 1.31 8.08
N THR A 74 -17.52 1.24 8.08
CA THR A 74 -18.29 0.01 7.85
C THR A 74 -18.72 -0.18 6.39
N ASP A 75 -18.45 0.81 5.52
CA ASP A 75 -18.79 0.76 4.10
C ASP A 75 -17.98 -0.34 3.40
N GLU A 76 -18.59 -0.99 2.39
CA GLU A 76 -17.91 -2.03 1.63
C GLU A 76 -16.67 -1.55 0.87
N GLN A 77 -16.63 -0.25 0.56
CA GLN A 77 -15.52 0.41 -0.10
C GLN A 77 -14.42 0.87 0.85
N SER A 78 -14.56 0.73 2.18
CA SER A 78 -13.48 1.10 3.11
C SER A 78 -12.31 0.10 3.05
N ASN A 79 -11.11 0.63 2.82
CA ASN A 79 -9.86 -0.12 2.88
C ASN A 79 -9.55 -0.52 4.33
N GLU A 80 -9.86 0.33 5.32
CA GLU A 80 -9.76 0.00 6.73
C GLU A 80 -10.62 -1.23 7.08
N ARG A 81 -11.88 -1.27 6.61
CA ARG A 81 -12.75 -2.44 6.80
C ARG A 81 -12.11 -3.70 6.24
N LEU A 82 -11.57 -3.61 5.03
CA LEU A 82 -10.90 -4.73 4.36
C LEU A 82 -9.70 -5.23 5.16
N VAL A 83 -8.79 -4.32 5.55
CA VAL A 83 -7.57 -4.71 6.28
C VAL A 83 -7.90 -5.26 7.66
N LYS A 84 -8.94 -4.74 8.33
CA LYS A 84 -9.44 -5.35 9.57
C LYS A 84 -9.92 -6.77 9.33
N GLN A 85 -10.86 -6.94 8.40
CA GLN A 85 -11.50 -8.21 8.12
C GLN A 85 -10.52 -9.30 7.69
N TYR A 86 -9.50 -8.98 6.89
CA TYR A 86 -8.62 -9.98 6.28
C TYR A 86 -7.23 -10.09 6.92
N LEU A 87 -6.88 -9.18 7.84
CA LEU A 87 -5.62 -9.22 8.57
C LEU A 87 -5.83 -9.00 10.07
N LEU A 88 -6.23 -7.78 10.47
CA LEU A 88 -6.11 -7.36 11.89
C LEU A 88 -6.99 -8.18 12.84
N ASP A 89 -8.15 -8.66 12.40
CA ASP A 89 -9.04 -9.49 13.22
C ASP A 89 -8.42 -10.86 13.58
N TYR A 90 -7.35 -11.26 12.87
CA TYR A 90 -6.59 -12.48 13.14
C TYR A 90 -5.27 -12.22 13.89
N LEU A 91 -4.94 -10.96 14.17
CA LEU A 91 -3.71 -10.56 14.86
C LEU A 91 -3.97 -10.36 16.37
N PRO A 92 -2.91 -10.31 17.20
CA PRO A 92 -3.06 -9.93 18.61
C PRO A 92 -3.73 -8.57 18.77
N ALA A 93 -4.63 -8.43 19.74
CA ALA A 93 -5.46 -7.24 19.94
C ALA A 93 -4.67 -5.92 20.18
N HIS A 94 -3.40 -6.03 20.56
CA HIS A 94 -2.50 -4.89 20.79
C HIS A 94 -1.65 -4.52 19.55
N THR A 95 -1.91 -5.14 18.40
CA THR A 95 -1.33 -4.72 17.12
C THR A 95 -1.73 -3.27 16.84
N THR A 96 -0.76 -2.39 16.63
CA THR A 96 -1.05 -0.97 16.41
C THR A 96 -1.53 -0.75 14.97
N PHE A 97 -2.70 -0.15 14.81
CA PHE A 97 -3.23 0.26 13.51
C PHE A 97 -3.49 1.77 13.47
N ILE A 98 -3.02 2.44 12.42
CA ILE A 98 -3.28 3.85 12.16
C ILE A 98 -4.25 3.96 10.98
N GLY A 99 -5.52 4.27 11.28
CA GLY A 99 -6.54 4.50 10.25
C GLY A 99 -6.48 5.92 9.67
N LEU A 100 -6.75 6.04 8.37
CA LEU A 100 -6.74 7.32 7.65
C LEU A 100 -8.10 8.05 7.66
N LYS A 101 -9.22 7.33 7.83
CA LYS A 101 -10.54 7.96 7.97
C LYS A 101 -10.67 8.64 9.34
N THR A 102 -11.22 9.84 9.36
CA THR A 102 -11.56 10.59 10.59
C THR A 102 -13.06 10.89 10.64
N ARG A 103 -13.52 11.62 11.66
CA ARG A 103 -14.92 12.05 11.76
C ARG A 103 -15.26 13.26 10.88
N HIS A 104 -14.25 13.88 10.27
CA HIS A 104 -14.43 15.06 9.41
C HIS A 104 -15.26 14.73 8.17
N HIS A 105 -15.97 15.74 7.67
CA HIS A 105 -16.82 15.64 6.49
C HIS A 105 -16.00 15.39 5.22
N SER A 106 -14.81 16.01 5.10
CA SER A 106 -13.96 15.90 3.93
C SER A 106 -12.52 15.47 4.27
N PRO A 107 -11.78 14.88 3.31
CA PRO A 107 -10.38 14.54 3.53
C PRO A 107 -9.47 15.77 3.71
N ASP A 108 -9.82 16.92 3.09
CA ASP A 108 -9.06 18.16 3.22
C ASP A 108 -9.10 18.67 4.67
N ASP A 109 -10.29 18.69 5.29
CA ASP A 109 -10.45 19.14 6.67
C ASP A 109 -9.74 18.19 7.65
N ALA A 110 -9.63 16.92 7.29
CA ALA A 110 -9.01 15.89 8.12
C ALA A 110 -7.47 15.89 8.08
N ILE A 111 -6.85 16.60 7.14
CA ILE A 111 -5.44 16.38 6.80
C ILE A 111 -4.51 16.60 8.00
N GLY A 112 -4.79 17.61 8.83
CA GLY A 112 -4.01 17.92 10.03
C GLY A 112 -4.09 16.81 11.08
N GLU A 113 -5.29 16.27 11.33
CA GLU A 113 -5.47 15.15 12.26
C GLU A 113 -4.78 13.89 11.74
N ILE A 114 -4.89 13.60 10.44
CA ILE A 114 -4.24 12.44 9.83
C ILE A 114 -2.73 12.56 9.94
N HIS A 115 -2.14 13.74 9.65
CA HIS A 115 -0.70 13.95 9.80
C HIS A 115 -0.23 13.74 11.26
N GLN A 116 -0.99 14.23 12.25
CA GLN A 116 -0.69 13.98 13.67
C GLN A 116 -0.74 12.49 14.05
N ARG A 117 -1.67 11.72 13.46
CA ARG A 117 -1.70 10.27 13.66
C ARG A 117 -0.49 9.59 13.00
N MET A 118 -0.16 10.00 11.77
CA MET A 118 0.95 9.44 10.98
C MET A 118 2.33 9.79 11.55
N ASP A 119 2.46 10.84 12.36
CA ASP A 119 3.69 11.12 13.13
C ASP A 119 4.08 9.98 14.10
N ARG A 120 3.16 9.06 14.40
CA ARG A 120 3.41 7.87 15.22
C ARG A 120 3.90 6.66 14.41
N LEU A 121 3.87 6.73 13.08
CA LEU A 121 4.33 5.64 12.23
C LEU A 121 5.87 5.54 12.30
N PRO A 122 6.45 4.35 12.56
CA PRO A 122 7.89 4.16 12.43
C PRO A 122 8.37 4.44 11.01
N LEU A 123 9.33 5.36 10.88
CA LEU A 123 9.96 5.75 9.60
C LEU A 123 11.47 5.44 9.60
N PRO A 124 12.11 5.21 8.43
CA PRO A 124 11.48 5.02 7.11
C PRO A 124 10.57 3.79 7.10
N VAL A 125 9.56 3.78 6.22
CA VAL A 125 8.54 2.73 6.18
C VAL A 125 9.20 1.37 5.93
N SER A 126 8.98 0.37 6.78
CA SER A 126 9.70 -0.91 6.60
C SER A 126 9.25 -1.70 5.37
N LEU A 127 7.95 -1.78 5.15
CA LEU A 127 7.38 -2.42 3.96
C LEU A 127 6.12 -1.68 3.50
N THR A 128 6.16 -1.16 2.28
CA THR A 128 4.98 -0.66 1.56
C THR A 128 4.50 -1.70 0.56
N VAL A 129 3.23 -2.07 0.64
CA VAL A 129 2.58 -2.98 -0.30
C VAL A 129 1.61 -2.17 -1.14
N LEU A 130 1.70 -2.30 -2.46
CA LEU A 130 0.91 -1.55 -3.42
C LEU A 130 0.22 -2.50 -4.40
N GLY A 131 -1.00 -2.12 -4.79
CA GLY A 131 -1.61 -2.63 -6.01
C GLY A 131 -1.22 -1.76 -7.22
N LEU A 132 -1.66 -2.19 -8.40
CA LEU A 132 -1.54 -1.42 -9.64
C LEU A 132 -2.91 -1.34 -10.32
N GLY A 133 -3.33 -0.13 -10.67
CA GLY A 133 -4.47 0.11 -11.55
C GLY A 133 -4.15 -0.21 -13.01
N GLU A 134 -5.17 -0.54 -13.81
CA GLU A 134 -4.97 -0.75 -15.26
C GLU A 134 -4.57 0.53 -16.00
N ASP A 135 -4.85 1.69 -15.41
CA ASP A 135 -4.43 3.04 -15.82
C ASP A 135 -3.05 3.44 -15.25
N GLY A 136 -2.37 2.57 -14.50
CA GLY A 136 -1.08 2.85 -13.90
C GLY A 136 -1.13 3.63 -12.57
N HIS A 137 -2.32 3.83 -11.99
CA HIS A 137 -2.43 4.42 -10.65
C HIS A 137 -1.84 3.48 -9.58
N ILE A 138 -1.32 4.09 -8.52
CA ILE A 138 -0.88 3.42 -7.28
C ILE A 138 -1.47 4.16 -6.09
N ALA A 139 -1.83 3.46 -5.01
CA ALA A 139 -2.60 4.05 -3.92
C ALA A 139 -3.82 4.81 -4.48
N SER A 140 -4.01 6.07 -4.11
CA SER A 140 -4.95 6.98 -4.78
C SER A 140 -4.21 8.11 -5.53
N LEU A 141 -3.06 7.82 -6.14
CA LEU A 141 -2.33 8.71 -7.04
C LEU A 141 -2.66 8.33 -8.50
N PHE A 142 -3.32 9.22 -9.24
CA PHE A 142 -3.86 8.94 -10.58
C PHE A 142 -3.08 9.63 -11.70
N PRO A 143 -3.13 9.09 -12.94
CA PRO A 143 -2.62 9.79 -14.11
C PRO A 143 -3.21 11.19 -14.26
N GLY A 144 -2.41 12.13 -14.73
CA GLY A 144 -2.80 13.55 -14.91
C GLY A 144 -2.61 14.43 -13.67
N MET A 145 -2.23 13.87 -12.52
CA MET A 145 -1.79 14.67 -11.36
C MET A 145 -0.39 15.27 -11.60
N ASP A 146 -0.08 16.38 -10.91
CA ASP A 146 1.27 16.97 -10.91
C ASP A 146 2.13 16.29 -9.82
N PRO A 147 3.14 15.48 -10.17
CA PRO A 147 3.97 14.77 -9.19
C PRO A 147 4.70 15.72 -8.21
N LYS A 148 4.96 16.97 -8.60
CA LYS A 148 5.58 17.97 -7.70
C LYS A 148 4.69 18.36 -6.53
N ARG A 149 3.37 18.18 -6.66
CA ARG A 149 2.39 18.41 -5.58
C ARG A 149 2.22 17.20 -4.67
N LEU A 150 2.81 16.05 -5.02
CA LEU A 150 2.69 14.79 -4.29
C LEU A 150 3.86 14.57 -3.31
N THR A 151 4.70 15.57 -3.09
CA THR A 151 5.92 15.47 -2.25
C THR A 151 5.74 15.97 -0.82
N VAL A 152 4.49 16.05 -0.35
CA VAL A 152 4.19 16.42 1.04
C VAL A 152 4.60 15.32 2.02
N ARG A 153 4.73 15.66 3.30
CA ARG A 153 5.29 14.77 4.34
C ARG A 153 4.57 13.42 4.48
N HIS A 154 3.24 13.42 4.61
CA HIS A 154 2.49 12.20 4.94
C HIS A 154 1.43 11.87 3.88
N CYS A 155 0.31 12.58 3.92
CA CYS A 155 -0.86 12.28 3.09
C CYS A 155 -1.33 13.50 2.30
N ILE A 156 -2.09 13.24 1.24
CA ILE A 156 -2.82 14.23 0.44
C ILE A 156 -4.30 13.84 0.32
N ALA A 157 -5.18 14.84 0.29
CA ALA A 157 -6.54 14.66 -0.18
C ALA A 157 -6.53 14.56 -1.71
N VAL A 158 -7.33 13.66 -2.28
CA VAL A 158 -7.38 13.43 -3.73
C VAL A 158 -8.83 13.36 -4.19
N GLU A 159 -9.11 14.08 -5.28
CA GLU A 159 -10.33 13.94 -6.06
C GLU A 159 -10.04 13.02 -7.24
N PRO A 160 -10.53 11.76 -7.24
CA PRO A 160 -10.28 10.85 -8.35
C PRO A 160 -11.04 11.31 -9.61
N PRO A 161 -10.47 11.11 -10.82
CA PRO A 161 -11.06 11.63 -12.05
C PRO A 161 -12.38 10.95 -12.44
N ILE A 162 -12.58 9.69 -12.05
CA ILE A 162 -13.71 8.84 -12.49
C ILE A 162 -14.51 8.29 -11.30
N ALA A 163 -13.90 8.10 -10.13
CA ALA A 163 -14.55 7.43 -9.00
C ALA A 163 -15.43 8.40 -8.17
N ALA A 164 -16.54 7.89 -7.63
CA ALA A 164 -17.51 8.73 -6.93
C ALA A 164 -17.07 9.22 -5.54
N SER A 165 -16.08 8.56 -4.91
CA SER A 165 -15.66 8.87 -3.54
C SER A 165 -14.30 9.58 -3.52
N ARG A 166 -14.27 10.75 -2.87
CA ARG A 166 -13.03 11.46 -2.51
C ARG A 166 -12.10 10.54 -1.74
N ARG A 167 -10.79 10.76 -1.84
CA ARG A 167 -9.76 9.90 -1.27
C ARG A 167 -8.82 10.66 -0.36
N ILE A 168 -8.19 9.92 0.54
CA ILE A 168 -6.93 10.31 1.15
C ILE A 168 -5.89 9.30 0.69
N SER A 169 -4.72 9.76 0.24
CA SER A 169 -3.60 8.91 -0.18
C SER A 169 -2.37 9.24 0.64
N LEU A 170 -1.51 8.27 0.92
CA LEU A 170 -0.12 8.57 1.19
C LEU A 170 0.48 9.31 -0.01
N SER A 171 1.38 10.24 0.29
CA SER A 171 2.07 11.03 -0.72
C SER A 171 3.07 10.18 -1.50
N LEU A 172 3.48 10.65 -2.68
CA LEU A 172 4.50 9.97 -3.47
C LEU A 172 5.83 9.89 -2.70
N SER A 173 6.21 10.96 -2.00
CA SER A 173 7.41 10.98 -1.16
C SER A 173 7.35 9.94 -0.05
N MET A 174 6.22 9.84 0.66
CA MET A 174 6.09 8.86 1.74
C MET A 174 6.15 7.42 1.24
N LEU A 175 5.53 7.13 0.08
CA LEU A 175 5.64 5.81 -0.55
C LEU A 175 7.08 5.51 -1.00
N ALA A 176 7.78 6.48 -1.59
CA ALA A 176 9.15 6.35 -2.06
C ALA A 176 10.19 6.21 -0.93
N GLU A 177 9.92 6.75 0.26
CA GLU A 177 10.76 6.64 1.47
C GLU A 177 10.65 5.28 2.20
N SER A 178 10.05 4.27 1.57
CA SER A 178 9.96 2.91 2.13
C SER A 178 11.28 2.16 1.97
N GLU A 179 11.70 1.35 2.94
CA GLU A 179 12.87 0.47 2.85
C GLU A 179 12.68 -0.65 1.83
N HIS A 180 11.45 -1.16 1.68
CA HIS A 180 11.05 -2.13 0.66
C HIS A 180 9.68 -1.79 0.12
N ILE A 181 9.48 -2.02 -1.18
CA ILE A 181 8.19 -1.86 -1.84
C ILE A 181 7.83 -3.18 -2.51
N ALA A 182 6.64 -3.69 -2.20
CA ALA A 182 6.04 -4.83 -2.88
C ALA A 182 4.89 -4.38 -3.77
N LEU A 183 4.95 -4.70 -5.06
CA LEU A 183 3.79 -4.58 -5.96
C LEU A 183 3.14 -5.95 -6.07
N VAL A 184 1.90 -6.09 -5.59
CA VAL A 184 1.16 -7.35 -5.66
C VAL A 184 0.01 -7.20 -6.64
N ILE A 185 0.14 -7.83 -7.81
CA ILE A 185 -0.80 -7.68 -8.91
C ILE A 185 -1.33 -9.04 -9.35
N ALA A 186 -2.58 -9.07 -9.78
CA ALA A 186 -3.20 -10.24 -10.38
C ALA A 186 -3.94 -9.81 -11.64
N GLY A 187 -3.84 -10.64 -12.68
CA GLY A 187 -4.49 -10.44 -13.98
C GLY A 187 -3.55 -9.94 -15.07
N GLU A 188 -3.76 -10.50 -16.26
CA GLU A 188 -2.95 -10.27 -17.46
C GLU A 188 -2.76 -8.79 -17.85
N ASN A 189 -3.80 -7.97 -17.76
CA ASN A 189 -3.73 -6.55 -18.15
C ASN A 189 -2.66 -5.77 -17.38
N LYS A 190 -2.59 -5.98 -16.06
CA LYS A 190 -1.63 -5.30 -15.18
C LYS A 190 -0.21 -5.78 -15.43
N ARG A 191 -0.04 -7.08 -15.69
CA ARG A 191 1.24 -7.66 -16.08
C ARG A 191 1.76 -7.07 -17.39
N ARG A 192 0.90 -7.01 -18.42
CA ARG A 192 1.23 -6.38 -19.71
C ARG A 192 1.58 -4.89 -19.57
N LEU A 193 0.92 -4.18 -18.64
CA LEU A 193 1.29 -2.79 -18.32
C LEU A 193 2.73 -2.72 -17.76
N LEU A 194 3.09 -3.58 -16.80
CA LEU A 194 4.47 -3.63 -16.28
C LEU A 194 5.50 -4.03 -17.35
N ASP A 195 5.17 -4.97 -18.24
CA ASP A 195 6.03 -5.35 -19.37
C ASP A 195 6.33 -4.15 -20.27
N ARG A 196 5.27 -3.39 -20.59
CA ARG A 196 5.37 -2.16 -21.39
C ARG A 196 6.26 -1.13 -20.69
N LEU A 197 6.01 -0.85 -19.42
CA LEU A 197 6.74 0.17 -18.66
C LEU A 197 8.20 -0.21 -18.41
N SER A 198 8.52 -1.50 -18.35
CA SER A 198 9.90 -1.98 -18.27
C SER A 198 10.70 -1.69 -19.54
N SER A 199 10.04 -1.69 -20.70
CA SER A 199 10.67 -1.41 -22.00
C SER A 199 10.63 0.07 -22.38
N ASN A 200 9.52 0.74 -22.07
CA ASN A 200 9.27 2.14 -22.42
C ASN A 200 8.53 2.82 -21.25
N PRO A 201 9.26 3.39 -20.27
CA PRO A 201 8.66 4.07 -19.13
C PRO A 201 7.79 5.26 -19.58
N ASP A 202 6.55 5.32 -19.09
CA ASP A 202 5.66 6.46 -19.33
C ASP A 202 5.76 7.45 -18.15
N PRO A 203 6.37 8.63 -18.33
CA PRO A 203 6.56 9.60 -17.26
C PRO A 203 5.26 10.27 -16.80
N ASN A 204 4.10 9.96 -17.40
CA ASN A 204 2.80 10.47 -16.96
C ASN A 204 2.09 9.52 -15.99
N LEU A 205 2.67 8.34 -15.73
CA LEU A 205 2.04 7.33 -14.88
C LEU A 205 2.55 7.39 -13.44
N PRO A 206 1.65 7.32 -12.44
CA PRO A 206 2.01 7.29 -11.03
C PRO A 206 2.98 6.17 -10.63
N VAL A 207 2.81 4.97 -11.18
CA VAL A 207 3.76 3.88 -10.95
C VAL A 207 5.17 4.25 -11.44
N THR A 208 5.31 4.93 -12.58
CA THR A 208 6.61 5.39 -13.08
C THR A 208 7.23 6.44 -12.16
N TRP A 209 6.41 7.38 -11.63
CA TRP A 209 6.89 8.37 -10.67
C TRP A 209 7.49 7.71 -9.43
N LEU A 210 6.85 6.65 -8.92
CA LEU A 210 7.38 5.88 -7.80
C LEU A 210 8.68 5.18 -8.15
N LEU A 211 8.73 4.50 -9.31
CA LEU A 211 9.92 3.81 -9.79
C LEU A 211 11.13 4.76 -9.94
N GLN A 212 10.89 6.02 -10.31
CA GLN A 212 11.92 7.05 -10.46
C GLN A 212 12.31 7.72 -9.14
N SER A 213 11.39 7.82 -8.19
CA SER A 213 11.60 8.52 -6.92
C SER A 213 12.16 7.62 -5.81
N SER A 214 11.89 6.31 -5.88
CA SER A 214 12.34 5.33 -4.88
C SER A 214 13.76 4.87 -5.16
N GLN A 215 14.58 4.79 -4.10
CA GLN A 215 15.90 4.17 -4.13
C GLN A 215 15.87 2.72 -3.62
N SER A 216 14.69 2.25 -3.21
CA SER A 216 14.54 1.00 -2.48
C SER A 216 14.28 -0.19 -3.40
N PRO A 217 14.57 -1.42 -2.95
CA PRO A 217 14.19 -2.61 -3.68
C PRO A 217 12.68 -2.65 -3.92
N ILE A 218 12.30 -2.87 -5.18
CA ILE A 218 10.92 -3.05 -5.61
C ILE A 218 10.75 -4.49 -6.10
N THR A 219 9.93 -5.25 -5.40
CA THR A 219 9.62 -6.65 -5.70
C THR A 219 8.19 -6.76 -6.21
N VAL A 220 7.99 -7.38 -7.36
CA VAL A 220 6.67 -7.60 -7.96
C VAL A 220 6.28 -9.06 -7.78
N PHE A 221 5.08 -9.27 -7.26
CA PHE A 221 4.40 -10.55 -7.18
C PHE A 221 3.24 -10.52 -8.17
N GLU A 222 3.26 -11.39 -9.17
CA GLU A 222 2.26 -11.38 -10.23
C GLU A 222 1.78 -12.79 -10.61
N THR A 223 0.51 -12.92 -11.01
CA THR A 223 0.00 -14.16 -11.58
C THR A 223 0.36 -14.29 -13.06
N SER A 224 0.52 -15.53 -13.53
CA SER A 224 0.85 -15.81 -14.94
C SER A 224 -0.31 -15.53 -15.88
N MET A 225 -1.55 -15.60 -15.37
CA MET A 225 -2.82 -15.31 -16.04
C MET A 225 -3.64 -14.36 -15.18
#